data_AF-A0A7V3QZJ7-F1
#
_entry.id   AF-A0A7V3QZJ7-F1
#
_cell.length_a   1.000
_cell.length_b   1.000
_cell.length_c   1.000
_cell.angle_alpha   90.00
_cell.angle_beta   90.00
_cell.angle_gamma   90.00
#
_symmetry.space_group_name_H-M   'P 1'
#
loop_
_entity.id
_entity.type
_entity.pdbx_description
1 polymer ?
#
loop_
_entity_poly.entity_id
_entity_poly.type
_entity_poly.pdbx_seq_one_letter_code
_entity_poly.pdbx_strand_id
1 'polypeptide(L)'
;MITGVNTHFEHAGADYHIQIEDLEASAELDVRVYVGGRILFQKRASYRTAVEGLGNPRHIESAVREELEKILALVKAAIERGRIQA
;
A
#
# COMPACT_ATOMS: atom_id res chain seq x y z
N MET A 1 -4.44 0.24 15.68
CA MET A 1 -3.14 -0.13 15.08
C MET A 1 -3.47 -0.85 13.79
N ILE A 2 -3.19 -0.24 12.64
CA ILE A 2 -3.41 -0.89 11.36
C ILE A 2 -2.20 -1.75 11.08
N THR A 3 -2.42 -3.05 11.19
CA THR A 3 -1.49 -4.04 10.66
C THR A 3 -1.43 -3.81 9.16
N GLY A 4 -0.26 -3.44 8.63
CA GLY A 4 -0.06 -3.23 7.20
C GLY A 4 -0.52 -4.41 6.35
N VAL A 5 -0.56 -4.24 5.03
CA VAL A 5 -0.89 -5.33 4.10
C VAL A 5 0.38 -6.05 3.68
N ASN A 6 0.33 -7.37 3.69
CA ASN A 6 1.30 -8.24 3.04
C ASN A 6 0.53 -9.31 2.27
N THR A 7 0.61 -9.29 0.93
CA THR A 7 -0.19 -10.17 0.09
C THR A 7 0.56 -10.59 -1.17
N HIS A 8 0.28 -11.80 -1.63
CA HIS A 8 0.74 -12.33 -2.90
C HIS A 8 -0.27 -11.99 -3.99
N PHE A 9 0.22 -11.71 -5.19
CA PHE A 9 -0.60 -11.41 -6.36
C PHE A 9 0.04 -12.04 -7.59
N GLU A 10 -0.52 -13.16 -8.05
CA GLU A 10 -0.07 -13.82 -9.26
C GLU A 10 -0.58 -13.09 -10.50
N HIS A 11 0.32 -12.69 -11.38
CA HIS A 11 -0.03 -12.10 -12.66
C HIS A 11 1.04 -12.38 -13.71
N ALA A 12 0.62 -12.76 -14.92
CA ALA A 12 1.50 -13.04 -16.06
C ALA A 12 2.66 -14.02 -15.75
N GLY A 13 2.42 -15.01 -14.88
CA GLY A 13 3.40 -16.03 -14.52
C GLY A 13 4.43 -15.60 -13.47
N ALA A 14 4.31 -14.40 -12.90
CA ALA A 14 5.10 -13.95 -11.76
C ALA A 14 4.22 -13.84 -10.50
N ASP A 15 4.79 -14.20 -9.35
CA ASP A 15 4.18 -13.97 -8.03
C ASP A 15 4.73 -12.68 -7.41
N TYR A 16 3.90 -11.65 -7.38
CA TYR A 16 4.25 -10.36 -6.82
C TYR A 16 3.92 -10.33 -5.33
N HIS A 17 4.91 -10.02 -4.50
CA HIS A 17 4.68 -9.76 -3.08
C HIS A 17 4.44 -8.26 -2.91
N ILE A 18 3.24 -7.87 -2.50
CA ILE A 18 2.85 -6.49 -2.25
C ILE A 18 2.82 -6.25 -0.73
N GLN A 19 3.67 -5.33 -0.26
CA GLN A 19 3.75 -4.92 1.14
C GLN A 19 3.40 -3.45 1.27
N ILE A 20 2.48 -3.11 2.17
CA ILE A 20 2.10 -1.74 2.50
C ILE A 20 2.17 -1.59 4.02
N GLU A 21 3.06 -0.74 4.50
CA GLU A 21 3.24 -0.48 5.93
C GLU A 21 2.80 0.94 6.30
N ASP A 22 2.16 1.10 7.45
CA ASP A 22 1.83 2.41 8.00
C ASP A 22 3.02 2.99 8.79
N LEU A 23 3.52 4.12 8.31
CA LEU A 23 4.50 4.96 8.99
C LEU A 23 3.77 6.07 9.74
N GLU A 24 3.11 5.70 10.85
CA GLU A 24 2.23 6.58 11.64
C GLU A 24 2.89 7.95 11.97
N ALA A 25 4.19 7.94 12.29
CA ALA A 25 4.95 9.13 12.63
C ALA A 25 5.03 10.17 11.50
N SER A 26 5.05 9.74 10.23
CA SER A 26 5.07 10.62 9.07
C SER A 26 3.72 10.73 8.37
N ALA A 27 2.69 10.03 8.85
CA ALA A 27 1.39 9.93 8.22
C ALA A 27 1.49 9.48 6.75
N GLU A 28 2.30 8.45 6.50
CA GLU A 28 2.57 7.88 5.18
C GLU A 28 2.38 6.36 5.17
N LEU A 29 1.97 5.82 4.04
CA LEU A 29 2.03 4.39 3.72
C LEU A 29 3.28 4.12 2.88
N ASP A 30 4.17 3.24 3.33
CA ASP A 30 5.31 2.73 2.54
C ASP A 30 4.88 1.52 1.75
N VAL A 31 4.86 1.67 0.42
CA VAL A 31 4.38 0.67 -0.54
C VAL A 31 5.57 0.05 -1.23
N ARG A 32 5.71 -1.26 -1.16
CA ARG A 32 6.79 -2.03 -1.78
C ARG A 32 6.22 -3.21 -2.56
N VAL A 33 6.77 -3.47 -3.74
CA VAL A 33 6.43 -4.62 -4.58
C VAL A 33 7.70 -5.39 -4.88
N TYR A 34 7.66 -6.70 -4.66
CA TYR A 34 8.79 -7.59 -4.86
C TYR A 34 8.45 -8.74 -5.81
N VAL A 35 9.46 -9.25 -6.51
CA VAL A 35 9.45 -10.57 -7.15
C VAL A 35 10.78 -11.25 -6.87
N GLY A 36 10.76 -12.48 -6.36
CA GLY A 36 11.99 -13.24 -6.07
C GLY A 36 12.97 -12.53 -5.12
N GLY A 37 12.48 -11.71 -4.20
CA GLY A 37 13.30 -10.92 -3.26
C GLY A 37 13.86 -9.59 -3.81
N ARG A 38 13.63 -9.27 -5.09
CA ARG A 38 14.01 -7.98 -5.69
C ARG A 38 12.86 -6.98 -5.59
N ILE A 39 13.15 -5.76 -5.15
CA ILE A 39 12.18 -4.64 -5.19
C ILE A 39 12.01 -4.19 -6.64
N LEU A 40 10.78 -4.23 -7.15
CA LEU A 40 10.39 -3.73 -8.46
C LEU A 40 9.83 -2.31 -8.39
N PHE A 41 9.16 -1.99 -7.27
CA PHE A 41 8.56 -0.68 -7.04
C PHE A 41 8.60 -0.35 -5.55
N GLN A 42 8.92 0.90 -5.24
CA GLN A 42 8.79 1.45 -3.90
C GLN A 42 8.28 2.89 -3.99
N LYS A 43 7.30 3.23 -3.16
CA LYS A 43 6.78 4.60 -3.04
C LYS A 43 6.20 4.85 -1.65
N ARG A 44 6.37 6.07 -1.16
CA ARG A 44 5.61 6.60 -0.02
C ARG A 44 4.37 7.35 -0.48
N ALA A 45 3.25 7.11 0.18
CA ALA A 45 1.98 7.80 -0.08
C ALA A 45 1.48 8.44 1.22
N SER A 46 1.38 9.76 1.24
CA SER A 46 0.83 10.49 2.38
C SER A 46 -0.68 10.28 2.49
N TYR A 47 -1.17 10.03 3.70
CA TYR A 47 -2.60 10.03 4.03
C TYR A 47 -2.99 11.24 4.90
N ARG A 48 -2.11 12.24 5.06
CA ARG A 48 -2.36 13.42 5.93
C ARG A 48 -3.72 14.06 5.69
N THR A 49 -4.10 14.24 4.42
CA THR A 49 -5.39 14.82 4.04
C THR A 49 -6.57 13.92 4.42
N ALA A 50 -6.41 12.60 4.38
CA ALA A 50 -7.47 11.67 4.75
C ALA A 50 -7.78 11.67 6.26
N VAL A 51 -6.80 12.05 7.09
CA VAL A 51 -6.93 12.12 8.56
C VAL A 51 -7.06 13.54 9.09
N GLU A 52 -7.02 14.54 8.21
CA GLU A 52 -7.09 15.94 8.58
C GLU A 52 -8.43 16.27 9.27
N GLY A 53 -8.37 16.92 10.43
CA GLY A 53 -9.54 17.26 11.23
C GLY A 53 -10.18 16.07 11.98
N LEU A 54 -9.67 14.84 11.83
CA LEU A 54 -10.13 13.69 12.60
C LEU A 54 -9.46 13.69 13.98
N GLY A 55 -10.25 13.90 15.04
CA GLY A 55 -9.76 13.80 16.42
C GLY A 55 -9.99 12.42 17.07
N ASN A 56 -10.86 11.59 16.48
CA ASN A 56 -11.19 10.28 17.03
C ASN A 56 -10.25 9.19 16.47
N PRO A 57 -9.50 8.46 17.32
CA PRO A 57 -8.58 7.41 16.87
C PRO A 57 -9.22 6.33 15.98
N ARG A 58 -10.49 5.98 16.20
CA ARG A 58 -11.19 4.99 15.36
C ARG A 58 -11.49 5.54 13.96
N HIS A 59 -11.79 6.84 13.85
CA HIS A 59 -12.01 7.46 12.54
C HIS A 59 -10.69 7.60 11.77
N ILE A 60 -9.59 7.93 12.46
CA ILE A 60 -8.25 7.92 11.88
C ILE A 60 -7.93 6.51 11.37
N GLU A 61 -8.17 5.47 12.18
CA GLU A 61 -7.92 4.09 11.78
C GLU A 61 -8.74 3.69 10.54
N SER A 62 -10.03 4.03 10.49
CA SER A 62 -10.86 3.78 9.31
C SER A 62 -10.33 4.50 8.07
N ALA A 63 -9.96 5.77 8.20
CA ALA A 63 -9.45 6.56 7.07
C ALA A 63 -8.14 6.01 6.51
N VAL A 64 -7.19 5.63 7.37
CA VAL A 64 -5.93 5.04 6.93
C VAL A 64 -6.16 3.66 6.30
N ARG A 65 -7.10 2.86 6.81
CA ARG A 65 -7.47 1.57 6.20
C ARG A 65 -8.03 1.77 4.79
N GLU A 66 -8.89 2.76 4.58
CA GLU A 66 -9.42 3.09 3.26
C GLU A 66 -8.30 3.51 2.28
N GLU A 67 -7.35 4.34 2.72
CA GLU A 67 -6.20 4.72 1.88
C GLU A 67 -5.32 3.52 1.52
N LEU A 68 -5.10 2.62 2.47
CA LEU A 68 -4.35 1.40 2.25
C LEU A 68 -5.03 0.50 1.19
N GLU A 69 -6.35 0.31 1.28
CA GLU A 69 -7.11 -0.51 0.34
C GLU A 69 -7.12 0.10 -1.07
N LYS A 70 -7.27 1.43 -1.17
CA LYS A 70 -7.17 2.17 -2.44
C LYS A 70 -5.80 1.97 -3.08
N ILE A 71 -4.72 2.11 -2.31
CA ILE A 71 -3.36 1.92 -2.81
C ILE A 71 -3.14 0.49 -3.28
N LEU A 72 -3.58 -0.50 -2.50
CA LEU A 72 -3.46 -1.90 -2.89
C LEU A 72 -4.12 -2.17 -4.25
N ALA A 73 -5.35 -1.67 -4.45
CA ALA A 73 -6.05 -1.80 -5.71
C ALA A 73 -5.30 -1.11 -6.86
N LEU A 74 -4.76 0.10 -6.64
CA LEU A 74 -3.98 0.84 -7.63
C LEU A 74 -2.68 0.12 -8.02
N VAL A 75 -1.99 -0.49 -7.05
CA VAL A 75 -0.76 -1.28 -7.29
C VAL A 75 -1.07 -2.51 -8.12
N LYS A 76 -2.11 -3.28 -7.75
CA LYS A 76 -2.56 -4.45 -8.54
C LYS A 76 -2.88 -4.05 -9.97
N ALA A 77 -3.65 -2.97 -10.15
CA ALA A 77 -3.95 -2.45 -11.48
C ALA A 77 -2.71 -1.94 -12.25
N ALA A 78 -1.68 -1.44 -11.55
CA ALA A 78 -0.41 -1.06 -12.19
C ALA A 78 0.38 -2.28 -12.68
N ILE A 79 0.36 -3.37 -11.92
CA ILE A 79 0.95 -4.67 -12.32
C ILE A 79 0.20 -5.22 -13.53
N GLU A 80 -1.14 -5.28 -13.49
CA GLU A 80 -1.97 -5.77 -14.59
C GLU A 80 -1.78 -4.98 -15.90
N ARG A 81 -1.44 -3.70 -15.80
CA ARG A 81 -1.15 -2.83 -16.95
C ARG A 81 0.31 -2.84 -17.39
N GLY A 82 1.16 -3.67 -16.79
CA GLY A 82 2.61 -3.75 -17.09
C GLY A 82 3.41 -2.50 -16.70
N ARG A 83 2.88 -1.64 -15.83
CA ARG A 83 3.62 -0.47 -15.30
C ARG A 83 4.59 -0.85 -14.18
N ILE A 84 4.32 -1.96 -13.50
CA ILE A 84 5.22 -2.63 -12.55
C ILE A 84 5.34 -4.07 -13.04
N GLN A 85 6.55 -4.51 -13.38
CA GLN A 85 6.78 -5.84 -13.95
C GLN A 85 8.16 -6.36 -13.57
N ALA A 86 8.29 -7.69 -13.51
CA ALA A 86 9.53 -8.40 -13.21
C ALA A 86 10.58 -8.30 -14.33
#